data_AF-A0A942HI21-F1
#
_entry.id   AF-A0A942HI21-F1
#
_cell.length_a   1.000
_cell.length_b   1.000
_cell.length_c   1.000
_cell.angle_alpha   90.00
_cell.angle_beta   90.00
_cell.angle_gamma   90.00
#
_symmetry.space_group_name_H-M   'P 1'
#
loop_
_entity.id
_entity.type
_entity.pdbx_description
1 polymer ?
#
loop_
_entity_poly.entity_id
_entity_poly.type
_entity_poly.pdbx_seq_one_letter_code
_entity_poly.pdbx_strand_id
1 'polypeptide(L)'
;MHSELKVLLVGATANRSTLLSKWLERRGCDNHFATSCREACRLIQCQLFDLVLSPFELPDRSAFPLFERLSGSSTTLFFSAILENGCLWIPTLMHGKRWQNARALRPGEFAIALGTAVEQARRYRDATSMTAIAS
;
A
#
# COMPACT_ATOMS: atom_id res chain seq x y z
N MET A 1 8.32 22.10 -0.67
CA MET A 1 8.34 20.91 0.20
C MET A 1 7.80 19.75 -0.62
N HIS A 2 8.58 18.70 -0.89
CA HIS A 2 7.99 17.48 -1.44
C HIS A 2 7.22 16.81 -0.30
N SER A 3 5.90 16.69 -0.43
CA SER A 3 5.07 16.01 0.56
C SER A 3 5.46 14.53 0.59
N GLU A 4 5.76 14.00 1.78
CA GLU A 4 6.08 12.59 1.96
C GLU A 4 4.94 11.69 1.44
N LEU A 5 5.30 10.53 0.90
CA LEU A 5 4.31 9.54 0.49
C LEU A 5 3.71 8.89 1.73
N LYS A 6 2.39 8.86 1.82
CA LYS A 6 1.66 8.25 2.92
C LYS A 6 1.45 6.77 2.63
N VAL A 7 1.95 5.92 3.52
CA VAL A 7 1.85 4.46 3.39
C VAL A 7 1.05 3.91 4.56
N LEU A 8 -0.01 3.16 4.27
CA LEU A 8 -0.79 2.47 5.29
C LEU A 8 -0.37 1.00 5.36
N LEU A 9 0.15 0.61 6.52
CA LEU A 9 0.52 -0.76 6.87
C LEU A 9 -0.60 -1.38 7.72
N VAL A 10 -1.27 -2.40 7.19
CA VAL A 10 -2.42 -3.05 7.82
C VAL A 10 -2.02 -4.43 8.37
N GLY A 11 -2.52 -4.79 9.55
CA GLY A 11 -2.37 -6.09 10.18
C GLY A 11 -1.91 -6.00 11.63
N ALA A 12 -2.19 -7.03 12.42
CA ALA A 12 -1.89 -7.05 13.86
C ALA A 12 -0.40 -6.88 14.20
N THR A 13 0.49 -7.23 13.26
CA THR A 13 1.95 -7.08 13.39
C THR A 13 2.51 -5.89 12.60
N ALA A 14 1.66 -5.08 11.95
CA ALA A 14 2.09 -3.98 11.10
C ALA A 14 2.97 -2.98 11.87
N ASN A 15 2.59 -2.65 13.10
CA ASN A 15 3.38 -1.78 13.99
C ASN A 15 4.63 -2.45 14.59
N ARG A 16 4.79 -3.77 14.45
CA ARG A 16 5.94 -4.55 14.97
C ARG A 16 6.97 -4.88 13.91
N SER A 17 6.63 -4.77 12.63
CA SER A 17 7.56 -5.02 11.52
C SER A 17 8.53 -3.86 11.33
N THR A 18 9.54 -3.78 12.19
CA THR A 18 10.53 -2.70 12.19
C THR A 18 11.37 -2.65 10.92
N LEU A 19 11.52 -3.76 10.17
CA LEU A 19 12.32 -3.79 8.95
C LEU A 19 11.62 -3.05 7.79
N LEU A 20 10.34 -3.38 7.55
CA LEU A 20 9.57 -2.79 6.45
C LEU A 20 9.30 -1.30 6.71
N SER A 21 8.90 -0.94 7.93
CA SER A 21 8.65 0.47 8.28
C SER A 21 9.92 1.32 8.10
N LYS A 22 11.05 0.88 8.66
CA LYS A 22 12.35 1.58 8.50
C LYS A 22 12.83 1.63 7.05
N TRP A 23 12.50 0.63 6.24
CA TRP A 23 12.86 0.63 4.82
C TRP A 23 12.05 1.67 4.03
N LEU A 24 10.78 1.88 4.39
CA LEU A 24 9.91 2.91 3.83
C LEU A 24 10.28 4.32 4.32
N GLU A 25 10.54 4.48 5.62
CA GLU A 25 11.00 5.73 6.24
C GLU A 25 12.30 6.24 5.61
N ARG A 26 13.29 5.36 5.41
CA ARG A 26 14.55 5.71 4.72
C ARG A 26 14.34 6.17 3.27
N ARG A 27 13.17 5.90 2.69
CA ARG A 27 12.79 6.38 1.37
C ARG A 27 11.92 7.63 1.42
N GLY A 28 11.73 8.26 2.58
CA GLY A 28 10.89 9.46 2.74
C GLY A 28 9.40 9.16 2.63
N CYS A 29 8.98 8.00 3.15
CA CYS A 29 7.56 7.65 3.31
C CYS A 29 7.13 7.86 4.76
N ASP A 30 5.92 8.39 4.94
CA ASP A 30 5.23 8.53 6.21
C ASP A 30 4.35 7.29 6.46
N ASN A 31 4.70 6.50 7.47
CA ASN A 31 4.06 5.22 7.77
C ASN A 31 2.89 5.40 8.76
N HIS A 32 1.72 4.94 8.35
CA HIS A 32 0.50 4.86 9.16
C HIS A 32 0.17 3.39 9.39
N PHE A 33 -0.48 3.09 10.51
CA PHE A 33 -0.74 1.71 10.92
C PHE A 33 -2.22 1.49 11.20
N ALA A 34 -2.71 0.31 10.81
CA ALA A 34 -4.00 -0.21 11.21
C ALA A 34 -3.87 -1.69 11.59
N THR A 35 -4.61 -2.12 12.59
CA THR A 35 -4.57 -3.51 13.08
C THR A 35 -5.66 -4.39 12.46
N SER A 36 -6.65 -3.77 11.80
CA SER A 36 -7.86 -4.40 11.27
C SER A 36 -8.32 -3.75 9.96
N CYS A 37 -9.16 -4.44 9.20
CA CYS A 37 -9.77 -3.92 7.98
C CYS A 37 -10.65 -2.70 8.29
N ARG A 38 -11.42 -2.76 9.38
CA ARG A 38 -12.28 -1.68 9.86
C ARG A 38 -11.48 -0.43 10.17
N GLU A 39 -10.37 -0.55 10.90
CA GLU A 39 -9.52 0.58 11.23
C GLU A 39 -8.87 1.18 9.97
N ALA A 40 -8.37 0.33 9.07
CA ALA A 40 -7.81 0.76 7.80
C ALA A 40 -8.85 1.51 6.94
N CYS A 41 -10.08 1.00 6.85
CA CYS A 41 -11.18 1.67 6.16
C CYS A 41 -11.47 3.06 6.75
N ARG A 42 -11.48 3.17 8.09
CA ARG A 42 -11.69 4.47 8.77
C ARG A 42 -10.58 5.46 8.42
N LEU A 43 -9.32 5.02 8.41
CA LEU A 43 -8.20 5.88 8.03
C LEU A 43 -8.29 6.34 6.58
N ILE A 44 -8.61 5.43 5.66
CA ILE A 44 -8.78 5.73 4.22
C ILE A 44 -9.92 6.73 3.98
N GLN A 45 -10.96 6.74 4.82
CA GLN A 45 -12.03 7.75 4.75
C GLN A 45 -11.57 9.14 5.21
N CYS A 46 -10.63 9.21 6.15
CA CYS A 46 -10.17 10.47 6.72
C CYS A 46 -9.01 11.09 5.94
N GLN A 47 -8.21 10.29 5.23
CA GLN A 47 -7.07 10.78 4.46
C GLN A 47 -6.70 9.86 3.30
N LEU A 48 -6.05 10.45 2.30
CA LEU A 48 -5.50 9.72 1.16
C LEU A 48 -4.18 9.02 1.53
N PHE A 49 -3.99 7.84 0.94
CA PHE A 49 -2.76 7.07 1.01
C PHE A 49 -2.23 6.79 -0.39
N ASP A 50 -0.93 6.87 -0.58
CA ASP A 50 -0.29 6.55 -1.85
C ASP A 50 -0.09 5.04 -2.01
N LEU A 51 0.24 4.37 -0.90
CA LEU A 51 0.43 2.92 -0.86
C LEU A 51 -0.32 2.32 0.33
N VAL A 52 -0.92 1.14 0.11
CA VAL A 52 -1.55 0.34 1.17
C VAL A 52 -0.99 -1.09 1.07
N LEU A 53 -0.46 -1.60 2.17
CA LEU A 53 0.05 -2.97 2.30
C LEU A 53 -0.77 -3.70 3.36
N SER A 54 -1.41 -4.80 3.00
CA SER A 54 -2.32 -5.53 3.91
C SER A 54 -2.25 -7.03 3.71
N PRO A 55 -2.23 -7.86 4.76
CA PRO A 55 -2.72 -9.23 4.66
C PRO A 55 -4.13 -9.26 4.07
N PHE A 56 -4.43 -10.25 3.24
CA PHE A 56 -5.79 -10.46 2.73
C PHE A 56 -6.71 -10.98 3.83
N GLU A 57 -6.18 -11.82 4.73
CA GLU A 57 -6.88 -12.29 5.92
C GLU A 57 -6.47 -11.43 7.12
N LEU A 58 -7.46 -10.80 7.75
CA LEU A 58 -7.30 -9.94 8.93
C LEU A 58 -8.18 -10.47 10.08
N PRO A 59 -7.91 -10.04 11.33
CA PRO A 59 -8.66 -10.52 12.50
C PRO A 59 -10.17 -10.25 12.42
N ASP A 60 -10.58 -9.20 11.69
CA ASP A 60 -11.97 -8.79 11.50
C ASP A 60 -12.54 -9.19 10.13
N ARG A 61 -11.98 -10.26 9.51
CA ARG A 61 -12.32 -10.90 8.22
C ARG A 61 -11.39 -10.49 7.07
N SER A 62 -11.87 -10.54 5.84
CA SER A 62 -11.06 -10.28 4.66
C SER A 62 -10.79 -8.78 4.46
N ALA A 63 -9.68 -8.47 3.83
CA ALA A 63 -9.30 -7.13 3.41
C ALA A 63 -9.98 -6.69 2.10
N PHE A 64 -10.96 -7.46 1.59
CA PHE A 64 -11.69 -7.14 0.36
C PHE A 64 -12.34 -5.74 0.37
N PRO A 65 -12.89 -5.22 1.49
CA PRO A 65 -13.38 -3.84 1.53
C PRO A 65 -12.32 -2.78 1.23
N LEU A 66 -11.02 -3.06 1.46
CA LEU A 66 -9.95 -2.16 1.05
C LEU A 66 -9.84 -2.09 -0.47
N PHE A 67 -9.97 -3.23 -1.16
CA PHE A 67 -9.97 -3.26 -2.63
C PHE A 67 -11.13 -2.42 -3.19
N GLU A 68 -12.34 -2.60 -2.67
CA GLU A 68 -13.51 -1.86 -3.15
C GLU A 68 -13.35 -0.35 -2.96
N ARG A 69 -12.86 0.08 -1.79
CA ARG A 69 -12.67 1.51 -1.48
C ARG A 69 -11.54 2.17 -2.26
N LEU A 70 -10.48 1.43 -2.56
CA LEU A 70 -9.30 1.98 -3.23
C LEU A 70 -9.38 1.84 -4.75
N SER A 71 -10.34 1.08 -5.28
CA SER A 71 -10.58 1.01 -6.72
C SER A 71 -10.98 2.39 -7.26
N GLY A 72 -10.30 2.83 -8.32
CA GLY A 72 -10.47 4.17 -8.91
C GLY A 72 -9.75 5.31 -8.17
N SER A 73 -9.11 5.05 -7.03
CA SER A 73 -8.27 6.05 -6.32
C SER A 73 -6.88 6.22 -6.95
N SER A 74 -6.03 7.06 -6.38
CA SER A 74 -4.60 7.14 -6.74
C SER A 74 -3.72 6.13 -6.00
N THR A 75 -4.30 5.25 -5.17
CA THR A 75 -3.57 4.36 -4.27
C THR A 75 -3.06 3.10 -4.99
N THR A 76 -1.83 2.70 -4.68
CA THR A 76 -1.31 1.37 -5.02
C THR A 76 -1.53 0.40 -3.85
N LEU A 77 -2.11 -0.76 -4.12
CA LEU A 77 -2.50 -1.76 -3.12
C LEU A 77 -1.77 -3.07 -3.35
N PHE A 78 -1.13 -3.59 -2.30
CA PHE A 78 -0.64 -4.96 -2.26
C PHE A 78 -1.37 -5.73 -1.17
N PHE A 79 -1.85 -6.91 -1.53
CA PHE A 79 -2.28 -7.90 -0.55
C PHE A 79 -1.17 -8.89 -0.22
N SER A 80 -1.18 -9.47 0.97
CA SER A 80 -0.35 -10.62 1.29
C SER A 80 -1.17 -11.82 1.76
N ALA A 81 -0.65 -13.02 1.49
CA ALA A 81 -1.19 -14.27 1.97
C ALA A 81 -0.07 -15.05 2.67
N ILE A 82 -0.33 -15.50 3.89
CA ILE A 82 0.58 -16.40 4.62
C ILE A 82 0.35 -17.81 4.11
N LEU A 83 1.44 -18.50 3.77
CA LEU A 83 1.48 -19.90 3.35
C LEU A 83 2.42 -20.68 4.27
N GLU A 84 2.37 -22.02 4.17
CA GLU A 84 3.17 -22.93 5.02
C GLU A 84 4.68 -22.63 5.03
N ASN A 85 5.22 -22.09 3.93
CA ASN A 85 6.65 -21.82 3.75
C ASN A 85 7.00 -20.32 3.60
N GLY A 86 6.09 -19.40 3.95
CA GLY A 86 6.38 -17.98 3.94
C GLY A 86 5.18 -17.10 3.61
N CYS A 87 5.46 -15.95 3.01
CA CYS A 87 4.45 -14.96 2.66
C CYS A 87 4.57 -14.60 1.18
N LEU A 88 3.45 -14.61 0.47
CA LEU A 88 3.36 -14.10 -0.89
C LEU A 88 2.66 -12.76 -0.90
N TRP A 89 3.16 -11.86 -1.73
CA TRP A 89 2.56 -10.56 -1.97
C TRP A 89 1.93 -10.50 -3.36
N ILE A 90 0.74 -9.93 -3.45
CA ILE A 90 -0.03 -9.84 -4.68
C ILE A 90 -0.27 -8.35 -4.97
N PRO A 91 0.39 -7.80 -6.01
CA PRO A 91 0.05 -6.47 -6.51
C PRO A 91 -1.41 -6.49 -6.97
N THR A 92 -2.25 -5.68 -6.34
CA THR A 92 -3.71 -5.76 -6.54
C THR A 92 -4.21 -4.54 -7.30
N LEU A 93 -3.80 -3.34 -6.87
CA LEU A 93 -4.09 -2.09 -7.57
C LEU A 93 -2.80 -1.33 -7.84
N MET A 94 -2.68 -0.72 -9.02
CA MET A 94 -1.71 0.33 -9.33
C MET A 94 -2.49 1.60 -9.64
N HIS A 95 -2.33 2.62 -8.79
CA HIS A 95 -3.09 3.87 -8.86
C HIS A 95 -4.60 3.62 -9.07
N GLY A 96 -5.18 2.82 -8.17
CA GLY A 96 -6.59 2.44 -8.14
C GLY A 96 -7.08 1.56 -9.29
N LYS A 97 -6.23 1.23 -10.27
CA LYS A 97 -6.57 0.33 -11.37
C LYS A 97 -6.07 -1.07 -11.07
N ARG A 98 -6.85 -2.09 -11.41
CA ARG A 98 -6.40 -3.49 -11.30
C ARG A 98 -5.08 -3.67 -12.02
N TRP A 99 -4.12 -4.23 -11.31
CA TRP A 99 -2.81 -4.52 -11.90
C TRP A 99 -2.98 -5.66 -12.91
N GLN A 100 -2.71 -5.38 -14.19
CA GLN A 100 -2.85 -6.37 -15.26
C GLN A 100 -1.78 -7.45 -15.14
N ASN A 101 -2.17 -8.72 -15.30
CA ASN A 101 -1.26 -9.88 -15.22
C ASN A 101 -0.49 -9.95 -13.88
N ALA A 102 -1.13 -9.53 -12.79
CA ALA A 102 -0.54 -9.62 -11.46
C ALA A 102 -0.21 -11.08 -11.12
N ARG A 103 1.06 -11.31 -10.75
CA ARG A 103 1.54 -12.59 -10.22
C ARG A 103 1.86 -12.43 -8.74
N ALA A 104 1.68 -13.52 -7.98
CA ALA A 104 2.15 -13.56 -6.62
C ALA A 104 3.68 -13.45 -6.58
N LEU A 105 4.19 -12.65 -5.66
CA LEU A 105 5.59 -12.28 -5.49
C LEU A 105 6.13 -12.90 -4.21
N ARG A 106 7.28 -13.56 -4.33
CA ARG A 106 8.06 -13.99 -3.15
C ARG A 106 8.67 -12.77 -2.45
N PRO A 107 9.14 -12.89 -1.19
CA PRO A 107 9.66 -11.74 -0.43
C PRO A 107 10.73 -10.90 -1.14
N GLY A 108 11.69 -11.55 -1.84
CA GLY A 108 12.72 -10.83 -2.61
C GLY A 108 12.17 -10.08 -3.82
N GLU A 109 11.21 -10.67 -4.54
CA GLU A 109 10.54 -10.04 -5.68
C GLU A 109 9.63 -8.90 -5.23
N PHE A 110 8.97 -9.06 -4.08
CA PHE A 110 8.16 -8.04 -3.45
C PHE A 110 8.99 -6.81 -3.08
N ALA A 111 10.19 -6.98 -2.51
CA ALA A 111 11.06 -5.85 -2.16
C ALA A 111 11.41 -4.99 -3.39
N ILE A 112 11.65 -5.63 -4.54
CA ILE A 112 11.91 -4.94 -5.81
C ILE A 112 10.64 -4.24 -6.30
N ALA A 113 9.51 -4.95 -6.33
CA ALA A 113 8.23 -4.39 -6.80
C ALA A 113 7.75 -3.22 -5.93
N LEU A 114 7.93 -3.29 -4.61
CA LEU A 114 7.61 -2.24 -3.66
C LEU A 114 8.49 -1.00 -3.91
N GLY A 115 9.78 -1.18 -4.17
CA GLY A 115 10.68 -0.09 -4.56
C GLY A 115 10.19 0.64 -5.79
N THR A 116 9.86 -0.11 -6.84
CA THR A 116 9.27 0.47 -8.06
C THR A 116 7.95 1.18 -7.79
N ALA A 117 7.07 0.60 -6.96
CA ALA A 117 5.78 1.20 -6.62
C ALA A 117 5.94 2.53 -5.85
N VAL A 118 6.92 2.63 -4.94
CA VAL A 118 7.26 3.87 -4.26
C VAL A 118 7.69 4.94 -5.26
N GLU A 119 8.61 4.63 -6.18
CA GLU A 119 9.06 5.58 -7.19
C GLU A 119 7.93 5.99 -8.16
N GLN A 120 7.06 5.06 -8.53
CA GLN A 120 5.90 5.36 -9.37
C GLN A 120 4.89 6.27 -8.65
N ALA A 121 4.61 6.02 -7.38
CA ALA A 121 3.72 6.86 -6.59
C ALA A 121 4.26 8.30 -6.45
N ARG A 122 5.58 8.46 -6.28
CA ARG A 122 6.24 9.78 -6.30
C ARG A 122 5.97 10.52 -7.60
N ARG A 123 6.30 9.88 -8.72
CA ARG A 123 6.10 10.46 -10.07
C ARG A 123 4.64 10.80 -10.33
N TYR A 124 3.72 9.93 -9.92
CA TYR A 124 2.29 10.16 -10.09
C TYR A 124 1.84 11.41 -9.31
N ARG A 125 2.25 11.52 -8.04
CA ARG A 125 1.93 12.68 -7.20
C ARG A 125 2.52 13.97 -7.75
N ASP A 126 3.76 13.96 -8.23
CA ASP A 126 4.39 15.12 -8.84
C ASP A 126 3.64 15.56 -10.12
N ALA A 127 3.26 14.61 -10.98
CA ALA A 127 2.50 14.88 -12.21
C ALA A 127 1.08 15.40 -11.95
N THR A 128 0.36 14.83 -10.98
CA THR A 128 -0.97 15.31 -10.58
C THR A 128 -0.88 16.70 -9.94
N SER A 129 0.16 16.94 -9.14
CA SER A 129 0.40 18.28 -8.56
C SER A 129 0.63 19.30 -9.68
N MET A 130 1.47 19.00 -10.67
CA MET A 130 1.71 19.88 -11.83
C MET A 130 0.47 20.18 -12.67
N THR A 131 -0.47 19.23 -12.78
CA THR A 131 -1.71 19.44 -13.54
C THR A 131 -2.69 20.32 -12.76
N ALA A 132 -2.74 20.18 -11.43
CA ALA A 132 -3.61 20.97 -10.56
C ALA A 132 -3.19 22.44 -10.45
N ILE A 133 -1.90 22.78 -10.57
CA ILE A 133 -1.42 24.18 -10.62
C ILE A 133 -1.61 24.84 -12.00
N ALA A 134 -1.85 24.06 -13.06
CA ALA A 134 -2.03 24.58 -14.41
C ALA A 134 -3.51 24.78 -14.80
N SER A 135 -4.45 24.51 -13.88
CA SER A 135 -5.90 24.62 -14.08
C SER A 135 -6.50 25.81 -13.36
#